data_AF-A0A7X2SSE3-F1
#
_entry.id   AF-A0A7X2SSE3-F1
#
_cell.length_a   1.000
_cell.length_b   1.000
_cell.length_c   1.000
_cell.angle_alpha   90.00
_cell.angle_beta   90.00
_cell.angle_gamma   90.00
#
_symmetry.space_group_name_H-M   'P 1'
#
loop_
_entity.id
_entity.type
_entity.pdbx_description
1 polymer ?
#
loop_
_entity_poly.entity_id
_entity_poly.type
_entity_poly.pdbx_seq_one_letter_code
_entity_poly.pdbx_strand_id
1 'polypeptide(L)'
;VKRIANEGMQQAKEIIEAHREQHKVIAEALLEHETLDEKQILSLYKTGKMPAENEDEFPSEKAATFEEAKQAVERREAKKQLAEKDEEHKETEVFYPHESNEDSDKKDE
;
A
#
# COMPACT_ATOMS: atom_id res chain seq x y z
N VAL A 1 37.82 -10.18 41.00
CA VAL A 1 37.87 -10.07 39.52
C VAL A 1 37.96 -11.44 38.84
N LYS A 2 39.00 -12.26 39.08
CA LYS A 2 39.16 -13.59 38.42
C LYS A 2 37.94 -14.51 38.54
N ARG A 3 37.32 -14.58 39.72
CA ARG A 3 36.09 -15.36 39.96
C ARG A 3 34.91 -14.92 39.08
N ILE A 4 34.64 -13.61 39.00
CA ILE A 4 33.55 -13.05 38.18
C ILE A 4 33.79 -13.34 36.70
N ALA A 5 35.03 -13.24 36.22
CA ALA A 5 35.37 -13.56 34.84
C ALA A 5 35.15 -15.05 34.53
N ASN A 6 35.52 -15.94 35.45
CA ASN A 6 35.30 -17.38 35.29
C ASN A 6 33.81 -17.73 35.31
N GLU A 7 33.03 -17.11 36.21
CA GLU A 7 31.57 -17.29 36.29
C GLU A 7 30.90 -16.83 34.98
N GLY A 8 31.28 -15.66 34.46
CA GLY A 8 30.75 -15.15 33.19
C GLY A 8 31.13 -16.02 31.99
N MET A 9 32.36 -16.54 31.94
CA MET A 9 32.79 -17.48 30.90
C MET A 9 32.00 -18.80 30.95
N GLN A 10 31.75 -19.31 32.15
CA GLN A 10 30.97 -20.53 32.34
C GLN A 10 29.51 -20.32 31.88
N GLN A 11 28.90 -19.21 32.26
CA GLN A 11 27.55 -18.84 31.80
C GLN A 11 27.48 -18.68 30.27
N ALA A 12 28.46 -18.01 29.66
CA ALA A 12 28.52 -17.87 28.20
C ALA A 12 28.61 -19.24 27.50
N LYS A 13 29.43 -20.15 28.03
CA LYS A 13 29.55 -21.51 27.52
C LYS A 13 28.23 -22.28 27.61
N GLU A 14 27.54 -22.20 28.75
CA GLU A 14 26.22 -22.83 28.95
C GLU A 14 25.18 -22.30 27.96
N ILE A 15 25.16 -20.99 27.71
CA ILE A 15 24.24 -20.37 26.75
C ILE A 15 24.52 -20.86 25.32
N ILE A 16 25.79 -20.94 24.92
CA ILE A 16 26.18 -21.44 23.59
C ILE A 16 25.85 -22.93 23.43
N GLU A 17 26.10 -23.74 24.47
CA GLU A 17 25.77 -25.16 24.46
C GLU A 17 24.25 -25.40 24.35
N ALA A 18 23.44 -24.61 25.07
CA ALA A 18 21.98 -24.68 25.02
C ALA A 18 21.40 -24.27 23.65
N HIS A 19 22.09 -23.40 22.90
CA HIS A 19 21.65 -22.86 21.60
C HIS A 19 22.58 -23.27 20.46
N ARG A 20 23.15 -24.47 20.53
CA ARG A 20 24.17 -24.93 19.60
C ARG A 20 23.69 -24.97 18.15
N GLU A 21 22.43 -25.35 17.94
CA GLU A 21 21.82 -25.42 16.61
C GLU A 21 21.69 -24.03 16.00
N GLN A 22 21.12 -23.06 16.74
CA GLN A 22 20.98 -21.68 16.27
C GLN A 22 22.35 -21.04 16.02
N HIS A 23 23.31 -21.26 16.92
CA HIS A 23 24.68 -20.75 16.76
C HIS A 23 25.34 -21.32 15.49
N LYS A 24 25.12 -22.61 15.18
CA LYS A 24 25.61 -23.24 13.95
C LYS A 24 24.98 -22.62 12.71
N VAL A 25 23.65 -22.45 12.69
CA VAL A 25 22.93 -21.83 11.56
C VAL A 25 23.43 -20.42 11.28
N ILE A 26 23.62 -19.60 12.33
CA ILE A 26 24.13 -18.24 12.19
C ILE A 26 25.59 -18.25 11.68
N ALA A 27 26.41 -19.18 12.15
CA ALA A 27 27.79 -19.31 11.68
C ALA A 27 27.87 -19.74 10.20
N GLU A 28 27.03 -20.68 9.77
CA GLU A 28 26.93 -21.09 8.36
C GLU A 28 26.46 -19.92 7.48
N ALA A 29 25.44 -19.17 7.92
CA ALA A 29 24.98 -17.97 7.22
C ALA A 29 26.07 -16.88 7.12
N LEU A 30 26.90 -16.69 8.15
CA LEU A 30 28.03 -15.75 8.10
C LEU A 30 29.15 -16.20 7.14
N LEU A 31 29.33 -17.50 6.94
CA LEU A 31 30.25 -18.01 5.93
C LEU A 31 29.75 -17.72 4.50
N GLU A 32 28.43 -17.71 4.31
CA GLU A 32 27.80 -17.44 3.01
C GLU A 32 27.67 -15.94 2.70
N HIS A 33 27.38 -15.11 3.70
CA HIS A 33 27.00 -13.70 3.52
C HIS A 33 27.99 -12.67 4.10
N GLU A 34 29.11 -13.11 4.70
CA GLU A 34 30.16 -12.33 5.37
C GLU A 34 29.72 -11.49 6.58
N THR A 35 28.54 -10.87 6.50
CA THR A 35 27.94 -9.97 7.48
C THR A 35 26.46 -10.27 7.61
N LEU A 36 25.90 -10.01 8.79
CA LEU A 36 24.47 -10.11 9.05
C LEU A 36 24.00 -8.90 9.84
N ASP A 37 22.82 -8.40 9.49
CA ASP A 37 22.12 -7.35 10.22
C ASP A 37 21.28 -7.91 11.40
N GLU A 38 20.87 -7.06 12.33
CA GLU A 38 20.08 -7.43 13.51
C GLU A 38 18.84 -8.26 13.15
N LYS A 39 18.06 -7.81 12.16
CA LYS A 39 16.84 -8.52 11.73
C LYS A 39 17.15 -9.90 11.15
N GLN A 40 18.25 -10.03 10.41
CA GLN A 40 18.69 -11.29 9.85
C GLN A 40 19.13 -12.27 10.94
N ILE A 41 19.93 -11.81 11.90
CA ILE A 41 20.35 -12.63 13.05
C ILE A 41 19.14 -13.08 13.87
N LEU A 42 18.19 -12.18 14.15
CA LEU A 42 16.97 -12.51 14.88
C LEU A 42 16.09 -13.52 14.14
N SER A 43 15.95 -13.37 12.82
CA SER A 43 15.20 -14.31 11.98
C SER A 43 15.85 -15.68 11.98
N LEU A 44 17.18 -15.76 11.79
CA LEU A 44 17.93 -17.01 11.83
C LEU A 44 17.85 -17.69 13.19
N TYR A 45 17.93 -16.92 14.28
CA TYR A 45 17.81 -17.46 15.63
C TYR A 45 16.41 -18.05 15.92
N LYS A 46 15.34 -17.36 15.50
CA LYS A 46 13.95 -17.79 15.78
C LYS A 46 13.42 -18.84 14.80
N THR A 47 13.72 -18.67 13.52
CA THR A 47 13.10 -19.42 12.42
C THR A 47 14.08 -20.32 11.67
N GLY A 48 15.38 -20.13 11.85
CA GLY A 48 16.42 -20.84 11.10
C GLY A 48 16.53 -20.43 9.64
N LYS A 49 15.83 -19.36 9.21
CA LYS A 49 15.77 -18.92 7.82
C LYS A 49 16.13 -17.44 7.70
N MET A 50 16.84 -17.12 6.63
CA MET A 50 17.17 -15.73 6.29
C MET A 50 15.89 -14.99 5.88
N PRO A 51 15.66 -13.76 6.38
CA PRO A 51 14.51 -12.97 5.97
C PRO A 51 14.69 -12.52 4.52
N ALA A 52 13.60 -12.28 3.81
CA ALA A 52 13.67 -11.74 2.46
C ALA A 52 14.26 -10.31 2.52
N GLU A 53 15.16 -9.99 1.59
CA GLU A 53 15.84 -8.68 1.48
C GLU A 53 14.89 -7.49 1.27
N ASN A 54 13.59 -7.73 1.10
CA ASN A 54 12.64 -6.77 0.53
C ASN A 54 11.75 -6.02 1.53
N GLU A 55 11.94 -6.15 2.84
CA GLU A 55 11.01 -5.53 3.80
C GLU A 55 11.31 -4.05 4.11
N ASP A 56 12.54 -3.56 3.94
CA ASP A 56 12.91 -2.21 4.41
C ASP A 56 13.69 -1.34 3.40
N GLU A 57 14.19 -1.88 2.30
CA GLU A 57 14.81 -1.08 1.24
C GLU A 57 13.74 -0.56 0.27
N PHE A 58 12.95 0.41 0.74
CA PHE A 58 12.03 1.25 -0.04
C PHE A 58 10.87 0.55 -0.80
N PRO A 59 9.60 0.89 -0.51
CA PRO A 59 8.53 0.73 -1.48
C PRO A 59 8.58 1.85 -2.54
N SER A 60 9.75 2.26 -3.07
CA SER A 60 9.83 3.35 -4.05
C SER A 60 9.67 2.93 -5.50
N GLU A 61 9.66 1.63 -5.82
CA GLU A 61 9.43 1.14 -7.19
C GLU A 61 8.06 0.48 -7.40
N LYS A 62 7.04 0.94 -6.66
CA LYS A 62 5.65 0.84 -7.14
C LYS A 62 5.07 2.22 -7.44
N ALA A 63 5.90 3.11 -7.98
CA ALA A 63 5.37 4.18 -8.81
C ALA A 63 4.64 3.52 -9.97
N ALA A 64 3.32 3.71 -10.07
CA ALA A 64 2.54 3.26 -11.21
C ALA A 64 3.32 3.64 -12.48
N THR A 65 3.58 2.65 -13.34
CA THR A 65 4.34 2.89 -14.57
C THR A 65 3.69 4.05 -15.35
N PHE A 66 4.49 4.85 -16.06
CA PHE A 66 3.98 6.01 -16.81
C PHE A 66 2.77 5.67 -17.70
N GLU A 67 2.74 4.44 -18.22
CA GLU A 67 1.64 3.89 -19.00
C GLU A 67 0.35 3.69 -18.20
N GLU A 68 0.43 3.18 -16.97
CA GLU A 68 -0.72 3.03 -16.07
C GLU A 68 -1.27 4.39 -15.62
N ALA A 69 -0.39 5.35 -15.32
CA ALA A 69 -0.77 6.71 -14.99
C ALA A 69 -1.48 7.41 -16.17
N LYS A 70 -0.96 7.26 -17.39
CA LYS A 70 -1.56 7.81 -18.61
C LYS A 70 -2.95 7.23 -18.87
N GLN A 71 -3.09 5.90 -18.79
CA GLN A 71 -4.39 5.25 -18.99
C GLN A 71 -5.41 5.64 -17.91
N ALA A 72 -4.97 5.88 -16.66
CA ALA A 72 -5.86 6.32 -15.59
C ALA A 72 -6.38 7.75 -15.82
N VAL A 73 -5.53 8.65 -16.34
CA VAL A 73 -5.93 10.01 -16.74
C VAL A 73 -6.92 9.94 -17.91
N GLU A 74 -6.60 9.20 -18.96
CA GLU A 74 -7.48 9.03 -20.13
C GLU A 74 -8.84 8.43 -19.75
N ARG A 75 -8.88 7.42 -18.87
CA ARG A 75 -10.15 6.87 -18.35
C ARG A 75 -10.93 7.88 -17.53
N ARG A 76 -10.26 8.75 -16.78
CA ARG A 76 -10.91 9.79 -15.98
C ARG A 76 -11.48 10.91 -16.87
N GLU A 77 -10.76 11.28 -17.92
CA GLU A 77 -11.22 12.27 -18.90
C GLU A 77 -12.38 11.74 -19.75
N ALA A 78 -12.30 10.50 -20.24
CA ALA A 78 -13.39 9.88 -21.00
C ALA A 78 -14.68 9.78 -20.18
N LYS A 79 -14.59 9.43 -18.89
CA LYS A 79 -15.74 9.41 -17.98
C LYS A 79 -16.35 10.78 -17.75
N LYS A 80 -15.53 11.84 -17.65
CA LYS A 80 -16.03 13.21 -17.52
C LYS A 80 -16.74 13.67 -18.78
N GLN A 81 -16.17 13.41 -19.96
CA GLN A 81 -16.80 13.77 -21.24
C GLN A 81 -18.11 13.03 -21.50
N LEU A 82 -18.23 11.78 -21.04
CA LEU A 82 -19.50 11.03 -21.10
C LEU A 82 -20.54 11.62 -20.13
N ALA A 83 -20.14 11.98 -18.91
CA ALA A 83 -21.03 12.60 -17.93
C ALA A 83 -21.49 14.01 -18.36
N GLU A 84 -20.63 14.79 -19.01
CA GLU A 84 -20.98 16.10 -19.56
C GLU A 84 -21.96 15.99 -20.75
N LYS A 85 -21.82 14.95 -21.58
CA LYS A 85 -22.77 14.68 -22.70
C LYS A 85 -24.14 14.19 -22.23
N ASP A 86 -24.20 13.46 -21.12
CA ASP A 86 -25.47 13.02 -20.52
C ASP A 86 -26.22 14.19 -19.83
N GLU A 87 -25.51 15.20 -19.33
CA GLU A 87 -26.10 16.43 -18.77
C GLU A 87 -26.62 17.40 -19.86
N GLU A 88 -25.99 17.44 -21.04
CA GLU A 88 -26.44 18.29 -22.17
C GLU A 88 -27.76 17.81 -22.83
N HIS A 89 -28.19 16.58 -22.53
CA HIS A 89 -29.43 15.97 -23.06
C HIS A 89 -30.62 15.99 -22.07
N LYS A 90 -30.57 16.78 -20.99
CA LYS A 90 -31.78 17.15 -20.22
C LYS A 90 -32.33 18.50 -20.67
N GLU A 91 -33.08 18.42 -21.76
CA GLU A 91 -34.19 19.28 -22.19
C GLU A 91 -34.52 20.49 -21.28
N THR A 92 -34.12 21.68 -21.72
CA THR A 92 -34.74 22.94 -21.29
C THR A 92 -36.18 22.98 -21.78
N GLU A 93 -37.16 22.74 -20.89
CA GLU A 93 -38.56 23.04 -21.19
C GLU A 93 -38.75 24.56 -21.27
N VAL A 94 -38.93 25.07 -22.48
CA VAL A 94 -39.26 26.47 -22.74
C VAL A 94 -40.77 26.65 -22.48
N PHE A 95 -41.12 27.26 -21.35
CA PHE A 95 -42.50 27.58 -21.00
C PHE A 95 -43.01 28.74 -21.87
N TYR A 96 -43.79 28.44 -22.92
CA TYR A 96 -44.57 29.42 -23.67
C TYR A 96 -45.97 29.56 -23.04
N PRO A 97 -46.34 30.74 -22.51
CA PRO A 97 -47.72 30.97 -22.08
C PRO A 97 -48.63 31.05 -23.31
N HIS A 98 -49.51 30.06 -23.48
CA HIS A 98 -50.56 30.13 -24.49
C HIS A 98 -51.73 30.94 -23.92
N GLU A 99 -51.98 32.12 -24.48
CA GLU A 99 -53.24 32.85 -24.29
C GLU A 99 -54.39 32.04 -24.90
N SER A 100 -55.39 31.69 -24.10
CA SER A 100 -56.68 31.23 -24.59
C SER A 100 -57.74 32.24 -24.17
N ASN A 101 -58.03 33.17 -25.08
CA ASN A 101 -59.30 33.89 -25.11
C ASN A 101 -60.40 32.89 -25.46
N GLU A 102 -61.43 32.77 -24.64
CA GLU A 102 -62.76 32.41 -25.12
C GLU A 102 -63.80 33.25 -24.38
N ASP A 103 -64.36 34.18 -25.16
CA ASP A 103 -65.51 35.03 -24.90
C ASP A 103 -66.76 34.22 -24.53
N SER A 104 -67.52 34.73 -23.57
CA SER A 104 -68.98 34.69 -23.66
C SER A 104 -69.63 35.87 -22.93
N ASP A 105 -69.72 36.97 -23.68
CA ASP A 105 -70.94 37.74 -23.98
C ASP A 105 -71.88 38.22 -22.85
N LYS A 106 -71.98 39.56 -22.76
CA LYS A 106 -73.21 40.41 -22.63
C LYS A 106 -74.07 40.26 -21.35
N LYS A 107 -74.62 41.31 -20.71
CA LYS A 107 -75.09 42.62 -21.18
C LYS A 107 -75.58 43.47 -19.98
N ASP A 108 -75.52 44.79 -20.17
CA ASP A 108 -76.45 45.85 -19.72
C ASP A 108 -76.90 45.93 -18.24
N GLU A 109 -76.45 46.96 -17.49
CA GLU A 109 -77.20 48.21 -17.18
C GLU A 109 -76.33 49.20 -16.37
#